data_AF-A0A3B8UKU0-F1
#
_entry.id   AF-A0A3B8UKU0-F1
#
_cell.length_a   1.000
_cell.length_b   1.000
_cell.length_c   1.000
_cell.angle_alpha   90.00
_cell.angle_beta   90.00
_cell.angle_gamma   90.00
#
_symmetry.space_group_name_H-M   'P 1'
#
loop_
_entity.id
_entity.type
_entity.pdbx_description
1 polymer ?
#
loop_
_entity_poly.entity_id
_entity_poly.type
_entity_poly.pdbx_seq_one_letter_code
_entity_poly.pdbx_strand_id
1 'polypeptide(L)'
;MKKKIIIGISASVIVIVAIAAGIVTGASSKKKSSNDINVSCKAAVTKNDDITCYDWLKKLCNKMGVEAENYRKAAKENGYITDSDEFSDDDIASGGFMALTSMRAMGEGKMQIYLGTDDEISDNTNIELAINNNLIAEDSLDRGFSDQEADGILDKFDDLYYGEFWPDNIEKVSYKENVSQLEYFDIKDYKEDDNIITL
;
A
#
# COMPACT_ATOMS: atom_id res chain seq x y z
N MET A 1 17.08 -47.51 -39.50
CA MET A 1 15.83 -47.77 -38.73
C MET A 1 15.58 -46.58 -37.81
N LYS A 2 14.48 -45.84 -37.98
CA LYS A 2 14.15 -44.65 -37.15
C LYS A 2 13.39 -45.11 -35.91
N LYS A 3 13.93 -44.89 -34.70
CA LYS A 3 13.20 -45.10 -33.43
C LYS A 3 12.34 -43.87 -33.15
N LYS A 4 11.02 -44.05 -33.01
CA LYS A 4 10.09 -43.02 -32.53
C LYS A 4 10.05 -43.10 -31.01
N ILE A 5 10.35 -41.99 -30.33
CA ILE A 5 10.15 -41.85 -28.88
C ILE A 5 8.73 -41.34 -28.69
N ILE A 6 7.89 -42.12 -28.02
CA ILE A 6 6.54 -41.72 -27.61
C ILE A 6 6.67 -41.14 -26.20
N ILE A 7 6.50 -39.82 -26.08
CA ILE A 7 6.46 -39.12 -24.80
C ILE A 7 4.99 -39.16 -24.34
N GLY A 8 4.70 -40.03 -23.38
CA GLY A 8 3.40 -40.06 -22.71
C GLY A 8 3.29 -38.86 -21.77
N ILE A 9 2.44 -37.90 -22.11
CA ILE A 9 2.11 -36.78 -21.23
C ILE A 9 1.15 -37.32 -20.17
N SER A 10 1.70 -37.58 -18.99
CA SER A 10 0.96 -37.84 -17.76
C SER A 10 0.24 -36.55 -17.35
N ALA A 11 -1.07 -36.48 -17.59
CA ALA A 11 -1.91 -35.38 -17.16
C ALA A 11 -2.08 -35.43 -15.63
N SER A 12 -1.24 -34.71 -14.91
CA SER A 12 -1.44 -34.38 -13.50
C SER A 12 -2.66 -33.48 -13.40
N VAL A 13 -3.75 -34.01 -12.86
CA VAL A 13 -4.98 -33.26 -12.59
C VAL A 13 -4.68 -32.24 -11.48
N ILE A 14 -4.44 -30.99 -11.87
CA ILE A 14 -4.39 -29.87 -10.95
C ILE A 14 -5.86 -29.47 -10.69
N VAL A 15 -6.35 -29.82 -9.50
CA VAL A 15 -7.64 -29.32 -9.00
C VAL A 15 -7.42 -27.86 -8.62
N ILE A 16 -7.70 -26.95 -9.55
CA ILE A 16 -7.84 -25.53 -9.25
C ILE A 16 -9.22 -25.38 -8.62
N VAL A 17 -9.24 -25.15 -7.31
CA VAL A 17 -10.44 -24.68 -6.61
C VAL A 17 -10.72 -23.28 -7.14
N ALA A 18 -11.75 -23.15 -7.96
CA ALA A 18 -12.27 -21.88 -8.43
C ALA A 18 -12.80 -21.11 -7.20
N ILE A 19 -12.02 -20.15 -6.70
CA ILE A 19 -12.60 -19.02 -5.99
C ILE A 19 -13.47 -18.33 -7.04
N ALA A 20 -14.77 -18.25 -6.77
CA ALA A 20 -15.76 -17.66 -7.66
C ALA A 20 -15.53 -16.14 -7.77
N ALA A 21 -14.48 -15.74 -8.50
CA ALA A 21 -14.43 -14.46 -9.16
C ALA A 21 -15.46 -14.53 -10.29
N GLY A 22 -16.60 -13.87 -10.09
CA GLY A 22 -17.58 -13.68 -11.13
C GLY A 22 -16.88 -13.08 -12.35
N ILE A 23 -16.82 -13.85 -13.43
CA ILE A 23 -16.37 -13.38 -14.73
C ILE A 23 -17.48 -12.44 -15.23
N VAL A 24 -17.34 -11.14 -14.97
CA VAL A 24 -18.12 -10.13 -15.67
C VAL A 24 -17.51 -10.00 -17.06
N THR A 25 -18.13 -10.66 -18.02
CA THR A 25 -17.97 -10.36 -19.44
C THR A 25 -18.14 -8.87 -19.65
N GLY A 26 -17.12 -8.25 -20.25
CA GLY A 26 -16.96 -6.80 -20.34
C GLY A 26 -18.21 -6.04 -20.75
N ALA A 27 -18.69 -5.20 -19.83
CA ALA A 27 -19.02 -3.84 -20.20
C ALA A 27 -17.73 -3.03 -20.02
N SER A 28 -17.36 -2.22 -21.01
CA SER A 28 -16.41 -1.14 -20.81
C SER A 28 -16.87 -0.36 -19.57
N SER A 29 -16.16 -0.52 -18.46
CA SER A 29 -16.31 0.36 -17.32
C SER A 29 -15.99 1.75 -17.86
N LYS A 30 -17.03 2.59 -17.97
CA LYS A 30 -16.82 4.01 -18.17
C LYS A 30 -15.95 4.44 -16.99
N LYS A 31 -14.69 4.76 -17.27
CA LYS A 31 -13.77 5.37 -16.31
C LYS A 31 -14.53 6.54 -15.68
N LYS A 32 -14.95 6.40 -14.42
CA LYS A 32 -15.59 7.49 -13.69
C LYS A 32 -14.64 8.68 -13.73
N SER A 33 -15.19 9.88 -13.92
CA SER A 33 -14.37 11.09 -13.87
C SER A 33 -13.74 11.17 -12.49
N SER A 34 -12.51 11.68 -12.39
CA SER A 34 -11.84 11.97 -11.11
C SER A 34 -12.77 12.70 -10.12
N ASN A 35 -13.66 13.56 -10.63
CA ASN A 35 -14.66 14.28 -9.83
C ASN A 35 -15.83 13.44 -9.28
N ASP A 36 -15.95 12.17 -9.65
CA ASP A 36 -17.07 11.29 -9.26
C ASP A 36 -16.71 10.31 -8.13
N ILE A 37 -15.44 10.30 -7.67
CA ILE A 37 -14.99 9.46 -6.55
C ILE A 37 -15.29 10.22 -5.25
N ASN A 38 -16.55 10.20 -4.83
CA ASN A 38 -16.92 10.62 -3.49
C ASN A 38 -16.56 9.49 -2.52
N VAL A 39 -15.35 9.53 -1.95
CA VAL A 39 -14.92 8.63 -0.85
C VAL A 39 -15.71 9.02 0.41
N SER A 40 -17.01 8.75 0.40
CA SER A 40 -17.83 8.98 1.59
C SER A 40 -17.63 7.81 2.54
N CYS A 41 -17.17 8.12 3.74
CA CYS A 41 -16.76 7.19 4.81
C CYS A 41 -17.96 6.43 5.43
N LYS A 42 -19.08 6.32 4.72
CA LYS A 42 -20.33 5.76 5.22
C LYS A 42 -20.64 4.49 4.44
N ALA A 43 -19.86 3.45 4.69
CA ALA A 43 -20.23 2.11 4.25
C ALA A 43 -21.62 1.79 4.86
N ALA A 44 -22.64 1.68 4.02
CA ALA A 44 -23.98 1.37 4.46
C ALA A 44 -23.98 -0.05 5.08
N VAL A 45 -24.11 -0.11 6.40
CA VAL A 45 -23.95 -1.32 7.23
C VAL A 45 -24.76 -2.50 6.68
N THR A 46 -24.07 -3.57 6.26
CA THR A 46 -24.68 -4.88 5.99
C THR A 46 -23.83 -6.08 6.47
N LYS A 47 -23.26 -6.03 7.68
CA LYS A 47 -23.33 -7.06 8.77
C LYS A 47 -22.18 -6.92 9.79
N ASN A 48 -22.50 -7.30 11.02
CA ASN A 48 -21.82 -7.17 12.33
C ASN A 48 -20.29 -7.36 12.51
N ASP A 49 -19.46 -7.62 11.50
CA ASP A 49 -18.06 -8.00 11.72
C ASP A 49 -17.02 -7.20 10.89
N ASP A 50 -17.46 -6.15 10.17
CA ASP A 50 -16.54 -5.27 9.45
C ASP A 50 -15.77 -4.37 10.43
N ILE A 51 -14.52 -4.07 10.10
CA ILE A 51 -13.67 -3.24 10.95
C ILE A 51 -14.09 -1.77 10.89
N THR A 52 -13.87 -1.06 11.99
CA THR A 52 -14.10 0.38 12.06
C THR A 52 -12.95 1.17 11.42
N CYS A 53 -13.19 2.45 11.14
CA CYS A 53 -12.15 3.40 10.73
C CYS A 53 -11.02 3.43 11.76
N TYR A 54 -11.33 3.37 13.06
CA TYR A 54 -10.31 3.33 14.10
C TYR A 54 -9.47 2.05 14.07
N ASP A 55 -10.12 0.89 13.91
CA ASP A 55 -9.43 -0.40 13.80
C ASP A 55 -8.49 -0.42 12.60
N TRP A 56 -8.94 0.12 11.47
CA TRP A 56 -8.10 0.28 10.28
C TRP A 56 -6.89 1.17 10.55
N LEU A 57 -7.10 2.39 11.08
CA LEU A 57 -6.01 3.32 11.38
C LEU A 57 -5.00 2.72 12.35
N LYS A 58 -5.47 1.95 13.35
CA LYS A 58 -4.60 1.20 14.26
C LYS A 58 -3.75 0.18 13.50
N LYS A 59 -4.34 -0.64 12.64
CA LYS A 59 -3.58 -1.63 11.85
C LYS A 59 -2.56 -0.95 10.94
N LEU A 60 -2.97 0.10 10.21
CA LEU A 60 -2.09 0.85 9.31
C LEU A 60 -0.94 1.53 10.06
N CYS A 61 -1.20 2.22 11.16
CA CYS A 61 -0.14 2.83 11.99
C CYS A 61 0.86 1.78 12.49
N ASN A 62 0.37 0.65 13.01
CA ASN A 62 1.26 -0.44 13.45
C ASN A 62 2.08 -1.02 12.29
N LYS A 63 1.48 -1.15 11.10
CA LYS A 63 2.18 -1.56 9.88
C LYS A 63 3.32 -0.62 9.53
N MET A 64 3.12 0.69 9.73
CA MET A 64 4.12 1.73 9.55
C MET A 64 5.09 1.89 10.73
N GLY A 65 5.02 1.01 11.75
CA GLY A 65 5.88 1.07 12.93
C GLY A 65 5.52 2.17 13.94
N VAL A 66 4.27 2.67 13.90
CA VAL A 66 3.76 3.73 14.78
C VAL A 66 2.84 3.12 15.84
N GLU A 67 3.38 2.91 17.05
CA GLU A 67 2.59 2.55 18.23
C GLU A 67 2.10 3.82 18.95
N ALA A 68 0.81 3.88 19.28
CA ALA A 68 0.22 5.07 19.91
C ALA A 68 -0.94 4.72 20.85
N GLU A 69 -1.17 5.57 21.86
CA GLU A 69 -2.38 5.51 22.70
C GLU A 69 -3.63 5.94 21.94
N ASN A 70 -3.47 6.82 20.96
CA ASN A 70 -4.54 7.30 20.10
C ASN A 70 -4.11 7.24 18.63
N TYR A 71 -4.55 6.19 17.94
CA TYR A 71 -4.18 5.94 16.54
C TYR A 71 -4.77 6.94 15.56
N ARG A 72 -5.92 7.56 15.85
CA ARG A 72 -6.45 8.63 15.01
C ARG A 72 -5.56 9.86 15.05
N LYS A 73 -5.13 10.26 16.25
CA LYS A 73 -4.18 11.36 16.42
C LYS A 73 -2.85 11.03 15.73
N ALA A 74 -2.31 9.83 15.93
CA ALA A 74 -1.07 9.41 15.29
C ALA A 74 -1.17 9.40 13.75
N ALA A 75 -2.26 8.87 13.21
CA ALA A 75 -2.52 8.88 11.77
C ALA A 75 -2.56 10.30 11.20
N LYS A 76 -3.17 11.25 11.94
CA LYS A 76 -3.17 12.67 11.55
C LYS A 76 -1.76 13.27 11.59
N GLU A 77 -1.01 13.03 12.67
CA GLU A 77 0.35 13.55 12.82
C GLU A 77 1.33 12.99 11.78
N ASN A 78 1.06 11.78 11.27
CA ASN A 78 1.82 11.16 10.18
C ASN A 78 1.25 11.44 8.78
N GLY A 79 0.18 12.24 8.66
CA GLY A 79 -0.39 12.65 7.38
C GLY A 79 -1.22 11.59 6.65
N TYR A 80 -1.64 10.51 7.32
CA TYR A 80 -2.49 9.47 6.72
C TYR A 80 -3.94 9.96 6.56
N ILE A 81 -4.36 10.84 7.47
CA ILE A 81 -5.65 11.54 7.46
C ILE A 81 -5.44 13.04 7.65
N THR A 82 -6.43 13.84 7.26
CA THR A 82 -6.44 15.30 7.38
C THR A 82 -7.65 15.79 8.17
N ASP A 83 -7.70 17.10 8.45
CA ASP A 83 -8.86 17.73 9.08
C ASP A 83 -10.11 17.78 8.19
N SER A 84 -9.97 17.54 6.88
CA SER A 84 -11.11 17.46 5.96
C SER A 84 -11.75 16.08 5.89
N ASP A 85 -11.12 15.05 6.47
CA ASP A 85 -11.68 13.70 6.47
C ASP A 85 -12.80 13.59 7.52
N GLU A 86 -14.04 13.49 7.06
CA GLU A 86 -15.24 13.46 7.91
C GLU A 86 -15.67 12.04 8.30
N PHE A 87 -15.17 11.55 9.42
CA PHE A 87 -15.57 10.24 9.98
C PHE A 87 -15.55 10.21 11.52
N SER A 88 -16.29 9.25 12.08
CA SER A 88 -16.24 8.81 13.48
C SER A 88 -15.35 7.58 13.62
N ASP A 89 -14.73 7.42 14.79
CA ASP A 89 -13.89 6.27 15.10
C ASP A 89 -14.65 4.94 14.96
N ASP A 90 -15.95 4.94 15.28
CA ASP A 90 -16.86 3.78 15.19
C ASP A 90 -17.50 3.58 13.80
N ASP A 91 -17.25 4.47 12.82
CA ASP A 91 -17.75 4.28 11.46
C ASP A 91 -17.07 3.06 10.81
N ILE A 92 -17.78 2.32 9.96
CA ILE A 92 -17.19 1.20 9.21
C ILE A 92 -16.19 1.73 8.20
N ALA A 93 -14.97 1.17 8.19
CA ALA A 93 -13.95 1.53 7.22
C ALA A 93 -14.38 1.09 5.82
N SER A 94 -14.63 2.06 4.93
CA SER A 94 -14.88 1.76 3.53
C SER A 94 -13.59 1.44 2.79
N GLY A 95 -13.68 0.69 1.70
CA GLY A 95 -12.54 0.43 0.83
C GLY A 95 -11.86 1.70 0.33
N GLY A 96 -12.63 2.76 0.03
CA GLY A 96 -12.08 4.04 -0.37
C GLY A 96 -11.29 4.73 0.75
N PHE A 97 -11.78 4.66 2.00
CA PHE A 97 -11.02 5.16 3.16
C PHE A 97 -9.72 4.40 3.35
N MET A 98 -9.78 3.06 3.27
CA MET A 98 -8.60 2.20 3.42
C MET A 98 -7.57 2.46 2.32
N ALA A 99 -8.03 2.57 1.07
CA ALA A 99 -7.16 2.90 -0.06
C ALA A 99 -6.51 4.27 0.08
N LEU A 100 -7.29 5.32 0.38
CA LEU A 100 -6.78 6.68 0.49
C LEU A 100 -5.72 6.79 1.60
N THR A 101 -6.06 6.30 2.79
CA THR A 101 -5.16 6.37 3.95
C THR A 101 -3.90 5.53 3.75
N SER A 102 -4.00 4.34 3.12
CA SER A 102 -2.84 3.57 2.69
C SER A 102 -1.95 4.36 1.74
N MET A 103 -2.50 4.94 0.68
CA MET A 103 -1.70 5.66 -0.33
C MET A 103 -1.03 6.91 0.27
N ARG A 104 -1.71 7.64 1.15
CA ARG A 104 -1.09 8.73 1.93
C ARG A 104 0.04 8.21 2.82
N ALA A 105 -0.14 7.05 3.47
CA ALA A 105 0.90 6.41 4.28
C ALA A 105 2.12 5.94 3.48
N MET A 106 1.99 5.64 2.18
CA MET A 106 3.15 5.37 1.31
C MET A 106 4.07 6.58 1.17
N GLY A 107 3.52 7.78 1.34
CA GLY A 107 4.22 9.06 1.34
C GLY A 107 4.12 9.79 0.02
N GLU A 108 3.77 11.07 0.08
CA GLU A 108 3.59 11.93 -1.10
C GLU A 108 4.84 12.00 -1.97
N GLY A 109 6.02 12.20 -1.37
CA GLY A 109 7.28 12.23 -2.12
C GLY A 109 7.57 10.94 -2.88
N LYS A 110 7.15 9.78 -2.35
CA LYS A 110 7.28 8.50 -3.05
C LYS A 110 6.35 8.45 -4.27
N MET A 111 5.13 8.95 -4.13
CA MET A 111 4.16 9.03 -5.23
C MET A 111 4.59 10.02 -6.31
N GLN A 112 5.14 11.17 -5.93
CA GLN A 112 5.71 12.17 -6.83
C GLN A 112 6.86 11.58 -7.67
N ILE A 113 7.79 10.87 -7.04
CA ILE A 113 8.88 10.16 -7.74
C ILE A 113 8.32 9.12 -8.70
N TYR A 114 7.37 8.29 -8.26
CA TYR A 114 6.75 7.26 -9.08
C TYR A 114 6.06 7.85 -10.33
N LEU A 115 5.37 8.98 -10.17
CA LEU A 115 4.66 9.66 -11.26
C LEU A 115 5.56 10.58 -12.10
N GLY A 116 6.77 10.88 -11.64
CA GLY A 116 7.67 11.84 -12.29
C GLY A 116 7.13 13.26 -12.29
N THR A 117 6.50 13.68 -11.18
CA THR A 117 5.91 15.02 -11.01
C THR A 117 6.40 15.68 -9.73
N ASP A 118 6.44 17.02 -9.73
CA ASP A 118 6.69 17.85 -8.55
C ASP A 118 5.38 18.41 -7.96
N ASP A 119 4.23 18.12 -8.59
CA ASP A 119 2.92 18.60 -8.15
C ASP A 119 2.42 17.85 -6.90
N GLU A 120 1.55 18.51 -6.12
CA GLU A 120 0.86 17.90 -4.98
C GLU A 120 -0.01 16.72 -5.44
N ILE A 121 0.02 15.62 -4.68
CA ILE A 121 -0.74 14.43 -5.03
C ILE A 121 -2.15 14.49 -4.46
N SER A 122 -3.12 14.70 -5.36
CA SER A 122 -4.53 14.73 -4.97
C SER A 122 -5.03 13.38 -4.43
N ASP A 123 -6.06 13.43 -3.59
CA ASP A 123 -6.75 12.22 -3.10
C ASP A 123 -7.25 11.32 -4.24
N ASN A 124 -7.75 11.92 -5.33
CA ASN A 124 -8.19 11.16 -6.49
C ASN A 124 -7.01 10.43 -7.16
N THR A 125 -5.86 11.09 -7.30
CA THR A 125 -4.64 10.46 -7.82
C THR A 125 -4.24 9.27 -6.94
N ASN A 126 -4.29 9.44 -5.61
CA ASN A 126 -4.03 8.36 -4.67
C ASN A 126 -5.00 7.18 -4.86
N ILE A 127 -6.30 7.42 -4.95
CA ILE A 127 -7.28 6.36 -5.20
C ILE A 127 -7.04 5.67 -6.55
N GLU A 128 -6.77 6.43 -7.62
CA GLU A 128 -6.45 5.86 -8.93
C GLU A 128 -5.21 4.96 -8.86
N LEU A 129 -4.17 5.37 -8.13
CA LEU A 129 -2.97 4.57 -7.92
C LEU A 129 -3.27 3.29 -7.13
N ALA A 130 -4.08 3.35 -6.08
CA ALA A 130 -4.49 2.17 -5.33
C ALA A 130 -5.21 1.14 -6.21
N ILE A 131 -6.12 1.60 -7.08
CA ILE A 131 -6.87 0.73 -8.00
C ILE A 131 -5.95 0.16 -9.08
N ASN A 132 -5.16 1.01 -9.75
CA ASN A 132 -4.31 0.60 -10.86
C ASN A 132 -3.23 -0.41 -10.43
N ASN A 133 -2.78 -0.31 -9.18
CA ASN A 133 -1.79 -1.21 -8.59
C ASN A 133 -2.43 -2.36 -7.81
N ASN A 134 -3.73 -2.59 -7.97
CA ASN A 134 -4.48 -3.69 -7.37
C ASN A 134 -4.42 -3.77 -5.83
N LEU A 135 -4.12 -2.65 -5.15
CA LEU A 135 -4.25 -2.56 -3.70
C LEU A 135 -5.70 -2.88 -3.30
N ILE A 136 -6.65 -2.27 -4.02
CA ILE A 136 -8.08 -2.51 -3.88
C ILE A 136 -8.78 -2.58 -5.24
N ALA A 137 -9.90 -3.30 -5.31
CA ALA A 137 -10.76 -3.28 -6.49
C ALA A 137 -11.68 -2.05 -6.50
N GLU A 138 -11.89 -1.45 -7.67
CA GLU A 138 -12.75 -0.26 -7.85
C GLU A 138 -14.19 -0.49 -7.35
N ASP A 139 -14.75 -1.67 -7.59
CA ASP A 139 -16.09 -2.05 -7.15
C ASP A 139 -16.22 -2.28 -5.64
N SER A 140 -15.10 -2.25 -4.91
CA SER A 140 -15.03 -2.46 -3.48
C SER A 140 -14.81 -1.16 -2.69
N LEU A 141 -14.75 0.00 -3.33
CA LEU A 141 -14.52 1.29 -2.66
C LEU A 141 -15.63 1.65 -1.65
N ASP A 142 -16.88 1.29 -1.96
CA ASP A 142 -18.06 1.73 -1.19
C ASP A 142 -18.53 0.71 -0.13
N ARG A 143 -17.82 -0.42 0.04
CA ARG A 143 -18.17 -1.47 1.02
C ARG A 143 -17.22 -1.49 2.22
N GLY A 144 -17.68 -2.10 3.30
CA GLY A 144 -16.86 -2.48 4.45
C GLY A 144 -16.05 -3.75 4.21
N PHE A 145 -15.12 -4.02 5.12
CA PHE A 145 -14.17 -5.12 5.07
C PHE A 145 -14.07 -5.80 6.42
N SER A 146 -14.05 -7.13 6.42
CA SER A 146 -13.71 -7.91 7.61
C SER A 146 -12.25 -7.72 8.01
N ASP A 147 -11.92 -8.08 9.25
CA ASP A 147 -10.56 -7.99 9.79
C ASP A 147 -9.52 -8.71 8.90
N GLN A 148 -9.88 -9.90 8.40
CA GLN A 148 -9.02 -10.69 7.52
C GLN A 148 -8.84 -10.06 6.13
N GLU A 149 -9.89 -9.46 5.56
CA GLU A 149 -9.75 -8.79 4.27
C GLU A 149 -8.88 -7.53 4.40
N ALA A 150 -9.00 -6.82 5.53
CA ALA A 150 -8.15 -5.66 5.83
C ALA A 150 -6.67 -6.05 5.96
N ASP A 151 -6.36 -7.17 6.61
CA ASP A 151 -4.99 -7.71 6.66
C ASP A 151 -4.47 -8.01 5.24
N GLY A 152 -5.32 -8.56 4.37
CA GLY A 152 -4.98 -8.78 2.96
C GLY A 152 -4.68 -7.49 2.17
N ILE A 153 -5.29 -6.36 2.53
CA ILE A 153 -4.93 -5.04 1.97
C ILE A 153 -3.55 -4.60 2.50
N LEU A 154 -3.24 -4.84 3.77
CA LEU A 154 -1.94 -4.48 4.35
C LEU A 154 -0.78 -5.32 3.80
N ASP A 155 -1.02 -6.58 3.44
CA ASP A 155 -0.03 -7.41 2.77
C ASP A 155 0.30 -6.85 1.39
N LYS A 156 -0.72 -6.49 0.61
CA LYS A 156 -0.53 -5.81 -0.68
C LYS A 156 0.12 -4.43 -0.54
N PHE A 157 -0.23 -3.69 0.51
CA PHE A 157 0.39 -2.42 0.81
C PHE A 157 1.91 -2.58 0.96
N ASP A 158 2.38 -3.59 1.68
CA ASP A 158 3.82 -3.88 1.82
C ASP A 158 4.48 -4.22 0.49
N ASP A 159 3.85 -5.10 -0.29
CA ASP A 159 4.36 -5.48 -1.62
C ASP A 159 4.54 -4.24 -2.52
N LEU A 160 3.58 -3.32 -2.47
CA LEU A 160 3.65 -2.06 -3.22
C LEU A 160 4.68 -1.10 -2.61
N TYR A 161 4.75 -1.01 -1.29
CA TYR A 161 5.63 -0.06 -0.59
C TYR A 161 7.11 -0.38 -0.82
N TYR A 162 7.49 -1.66 -0.79
CA TYR A 162 8.86 -2.14 -0.98
C TYR A 162 9.17 -2.64 -2.40
N GLY A 163 8.17 -2.69 -3.27
CA GLY A 163 8.30 -3.12 -4.67
C GLY A 163 7.93 -2.00 -5.64
N GLU A 164 6.67 -1.95 -6.06
CA GLU A 164 6.20 -1.08 -7.15
C GLU A 164 6.53 0.40 -6.95
N PHE A 165 6.35 0.90 -5.73
CA PHE A 165 6.62 2.30 -5.38
C PHE A 165 8.03 2.53 -4.86
N TRP A 166 8.90 1.52 -4.90
CA TRP A 166 10.32 1.64 -4.60
C TRP A 166 11.16 1.38 -5.86
N PRO A 167 11.52 2.43 -6.61
CA PRO A 167 12.24 2.24 -7.85
C PRO A 167 13.66 1.67 -7.61
N ASP A 168 13.96 0.51 -8.23
CA ASP A 168 15.30 -0.13 -8.22
C ASP A 168 16.43 0.80 -8.72
N ASN A 169 16.08 1.86 -9.45
CA ASN A 169 17.02 2.78 -10.08
C ASN A 169 17.48 3.94 -9.19
N ILE A 170 17.00 4.06 -7.95
CA ILE A 170 17.50 5.07 -6.98
C ILE A 170 18.89 4.70 -6.43
N GLU A 171 19.32 3.44 -6.55
CA GLU A 171 20.61 2.98 -6.01
C GLU A 171 21.85 3.39 -6.81
N LYS A 172 21.73 3.86 -8.06
CA LYS A 172 22.92 4.25 -8.85
C LYS A 172 23.35 5.69 -8.59
N VAL A 173 23.80 5.95 -7.36
CA VAL A 173 24.56 7.16 -7.04
C VAL A 173 26.03 6.88 -7.34
N SER A 174 26.54 7.39 -8.46
CA SER A 174 27.99 7.42 -8.67
C SER A 174 28.58 8.58 -7.87
N TYR A 175 29.39 8.27 -6.88
CA TYR A 175 30.18 9.28 -6.18
C TYR A 175 31.10 10.01 -7.18
N LYS A 176 31.29 11.32 -6.99
CA LYS A 176 32.30 12.07 -7.76
C LYS A 176 33.66 11.43 -7.54
N GLU A 177 34.57 11.55 -8.52
CA GLU A 177 35.89 10.90 -8.60
C GLU A 177 36.82 11.12 -7.38
N ASN A 178 36.44 11.96 -6.41
CA ASN A 178 37.18 12.29 -5.19
C ASN A 178 36.37 12.15 -3.89
N VAL A 179 35.24 11.42 -3.92
CA VAL A 179 34.47 11.07 -2.72
C VAL A 179 34.71 9.60 -2.42
N SER A 180 35.36 9.32 -1.30
CA SER A 180 35.53 7.96 -0.80
C SER A 180 34.27 7.53 -0.05
N GLN A 181 33.69 6.40 -0.44
CA GLN A 181 32.70 5.72 0.39
C GLN A 181 33.44 5.13 1.60
N LEU A 182 32.99 5.48 2.80
CA LEU A 182 33.51 4.86 4.03
C LEU A 182 33.03 3.41 4.06
N GLU A 183 33.97 2.48 4.22
CA GLU A 183 33.64 1.08 4.45
C GLU A 183 33.12 0.91 5.88
N TYR A 184 32.36 -0.15 6.14
CA TYR A 184 31.79 -0.40 7.48
C TYR A 184 32.86 -0.45 8.59
N PHE A 185 34.08 -0.88 8.26
CA PHE A 185 35.22 -0.91 9.19
C PHE A 185 35.91 0.45 9.38
N ASP A 186 35.62 1.45 8.55
CA ASP A 186 36.13 2.82 8.70
C ASP A 186 35.33 3.61 9.75
N ILE A 187 34.12 3.14 10.10
CA ILE A 187 33.28 3.72 11.13
C ILE A 187 33.65 3.06 12.47
N LYS A 188 34.38 3.78 13.34
CA LYS A 188 34.59 3.34 14.72
C LYS A 188 33.34 3.64 15.55
N ASP A 189 32.90 2.65 16.33
CA ASP A 189 31.84 2.85 17.32
C ASP A 189 32.20 3.99 18.28
N TYR A 190 31.23 4.87 18.50
CA TYR A 190 31.35 5.93 19.50
C TYR A 190 31.43 5.31 20.89
N LYS A 191 32.55 5.54 21.59
CA LYS A 191 32.70 5.24 23.01
C LYS A 191 32.48 6.51 23.81
N GLU A 192 31.34 6.56 24.51
CA GLU A 192 30.90 7.70 25.31
C GLU A 192 31.93 8.11 26.38
N ASP A 193 32.69 7.14 26.90
CA ASP A 193 33.70 7.37 27.95
C ASP A 193 34.92 8.18 27.49
N ASP A 194 35.28 8.11 26.20
CA ASP A 194 36.56 8.65 25.72
C ASP A 194 36.45 10.09 25.18
N ASN A 195 35.23 10.61 24.95
CA ASN A 195 34.89 11.99 24.51
C ASN A 195 35.84 12.65 23.49
N ILE A 196 36.57 11.85 22.70
CA ILE A 196 37.53 12.28 21.70
C ILE A 196 37.29 11.43 20.46
N ILE A 197 36.84 12.08 19.39
CA ILE A 197 36.87 11.51 18.05
C ILE A 197 38.31 11.62 17.55
N THR A 198 39.03 10.51 17.49
CA THR A 198 40.35 10.44 16.84
C THR A 198 40.15 10.13 15.36
N LEU A 199 40.33 11.16 14.54
CA LEU A 199 40.48 11.09 13.08
C LEU A 199 41.83 10.47 12.70
#